data_AF-A0A5B7V5J5-F1
#
_entry.id   AF-A0A5B7V5J5-F1
#
_cell.length_a   1.000
_cell.length_b   1.000
_cell.length_c   1.000
_cell.angle_alpha   90.00
_cell.angle_beta   90.00
_cell.angle_gamma   90.00
#
_symmetry.space_group_name_H-M   'P 1'
#
loop_
_entity.id
_entity.type
_entity.pdbx_description
1 polymer ?
#
loop_
_entity_poly.entity_id
_entity_poly.type
_entity_poly.pdbx_seq_one_letter_code
_entity_poly.pdbx_strand_id
1 'polypeptide(L)'
;MSSLEHPGRAEAGAERAADGRRTTGLGPVAESYDQLHRIDLLALARESRGVPPASYDSLVCAVFQAAEVCLLNLVRMAARTQACVEAEDIAGASRSIQWSNGFHRLLRRLGSVMFDFRSLFGASSTAGSTSISIADSAGYAAYADALRGLEGTVKESLLLGAPDVARATIASKSIDDSLYRVLHGIRIGCHDATKWEGDLTGVPVETHSGVDELLSTEILARAVAATELNATTLHGEFVALHQIPEILCAEANDHLEVAIRHLRSSSLSEASQHLAACRTMLEPIVEAQRVMAEHLATGEYHAFRTNLGPASGTHSLAIKQHMFKDLFKHLWNDMEAWLGSLGEPSLDEAVRHIDERRHQDPAAWLRHSVVDQAFQLHFAHQEWRHEHLHMPRNCLGSGGTKSMIGIPDGPQAVYKMREAANCQSALAAVHRARRVSLANSAPDSPLAKLIADPASVDSELMRVVGEATREYFPQVQEQSYQPFRSGAAERNP
;
A
#
# COMPACT_ATOMS: atom_id res chain seq x y z
N MET A 1 36.08 -20.42 2.78
CA MET A 1 34.88 -20.63 3.62
C MET A 1 35.10 -19.87 4.91
N SER A 2 34.79 -18.57 4.88
CA SER A 2 34.87 -17.69 6.04
C SER A 2 33.74 -18.03 6.99
N SER A 3 34.03 -18.13 8.28
CA SER A 3 33.04 -18.23 9.35
C SER A 3 32.06 -17.07 9.22
N LEU A 4 30.86 -17.33 8.70
CA LEU A 4 29.73 -16.43 8.87
C LEU A 4 29.44 -16.42 10.37
N GLU A 5 29.99 -15.44 11.09
CA GLU A 5 29.50 -15.09 12.42
C GLU A 5 28.00 -14.85 12.25
N HIS A 6 27.20 -15.77 12.79
CA HIS A 6 25.76 -15.54 12.87
C HIS A 6 25.57 -14.22 13.62
N PRO A 7 24.86 -13.23 13.05
CA PRO A 7 24.48 -12.05 13.80
C PRO A 7 23.81 -12.56 15.08
N GLY A 8 24.37 -12.17 16.21
CA GLY A 8 24.07 -12.75 17.52
C GLY A 8 22.57 -12.93 17.70
N ARG A 9 22.16 -14.10 18.23
CA ARG A 9 20.81 -14.31 18.74
C ARG A 9 20.37 -13.03 19.44
N ALA A 10 19.28 -12.44 18.99
CA ALA A 10 18.75 -11.25 19.63
C ALA A 10 18.41 -11.58 21.09
N GLU A 11 19.34 -11.28 22.00
CA GLU A 11 19.03 -11.05 23.40
C GLU A 11 18.17 -9.78 23.45
N ALA A 12 16.86 -9.94 23.28
CA ALA A 12 15.94 -8.83 23.36
C ALA A 12 14.58 -9.30 23.85
N GLY A 13 14.54 -9.74 25.11
CA GLY A 13 13.29 -9.63 25.86
C GLY A 13 12.95 -8.14 25.93
N ALA A 14 11.80 -7.74 25.39
CA ALA A 14 11.36 -6.35 25.49
C ALA A 14 11.28 -5.97 26.98
N GLU A 15 12.01 -4.93 27.38
CA GLU A 15 12.00 -4.40 28.73
C GLU A 15 10.82 -3.43 28.89
N ARG A 16 10.31 -3.27 30.12
CA ARG A 16 9.34 -2.22 30.41
C ARG A 16 10.05 -0.96 30.84
N ALA A 17 9.87 0.12 30.09
CA ALA A 17 10.31 1.46 30.47
C ALA A 17 9.55 1.98 31.70
N ALA A 18 10.06 3.06 32.31
CA ALA A 18 9.49 3.65 33.53
C ALA A 18 8.04 4.15 33.35
N ASP A 19 7.63 4.45 32.12
CA ASP A 19 6.26 4.84 31.75
C ASP A 19 5.33 3.63 31.47
N GLY A 20 5.86 2.41 31.60
CA GLY A 20 5.13 1.15 31.38
C GLY A 20 5.19 0.63 29.94
N ARG A 21 5.72 1.39 28.97
CA ARG A 21 5.83 0.96 27.58
C ARG A 21 6.90 -0.11 27.39
N ARG A 22 6.68 -1.01 26.44
CA ARG A 22 7.69 -2.00 26.06
C ARG A 22 8.73 -1.37 25.11
N THR A 23 10.01 -1.65 25.34
CA THR A 23 11.11 -1.18 24.50
C THR A 23 12.08 -2.33 24.21
N THR A 24 12.66 -2.34 23.01
CA THR A 24 13.83 -3.16 22.65
C THR A 24 15.07 -2.26 22.55
N GLY A 25 16.24 -2.84 22.28
CA GLY A 25 17.44 -2.05 21.94
C GLY A 25 17.26 -1.13 20.72
N LEU A 26 16.30 -1.44 19.84
CA LEU A 26 15.95 -0.61 18.69
C LEU A 26 14.99 0.54 19.05
N GLY A 27 14.35 0.53 20.20
CA GLY A 27 13.38 1.57 20.60
C GLY A 27 12.02 0.99 20.99
N PRO A 28 10.93 1.78 20.91
CA PRO A 28 9.62 1.37 21.41
C PRO A 28 9.04 0.19 20.63
N VAL A 29 8.29 -0.66 21.34
CA VAL A 29 7.43 -1.69 20.77
C VAL A 29 6.04 -1.11 20.64
N ALA A 30 5.47 -1.13 19.43
CA ALA A 30 4.10 -0.67 19.23
C ALA A 30 3.12 -1.52 20.04
N GLU A 31 2.12 -0.89 20.66
CA GLU A 31 1.08 -1.55 21.44
C GLU A 31 -0.19 -1.76 20.62
N SER A 32 -0.34 -1.04 19.50
CA SER A 32 -1.47 -1.15 18.59
C SER A 32 -1.06 -0.85 17.15
N TYR A 33 -1.95 -1.24 16.22
CA TYR A 33 -1.83 -0.87 14.81
C TYR A 33 -1.88 0.65 14.63
N ASP A 34 -2.79 1.31 15.36
CA ASP A 34 -2.94 2.77 15.32
C ASP A 34 -1.67 3.50 15.75
N GLN A 35 -1.01 3.00 16.80
CA GLN A 35 0.26 3.56 17.27
C GLN A 35 1.40 3.29 16.29
N LEU A 36 1.48 2.07 15.74
CA LEU A 36 2.54 1.69 14.79
C LEU A 36 2.52 2.59 13.55
N HIS A 37 1.33 2.88 13.02
CA HIS A 37 1.17 3.65 11.78
C HIS A 37 0.80 5.12 12.00
N ARG A 38 0.67 5.55 13.26
CA ARG A 38 0.23 6.90 13.65
C ARG A 38 -1.08 7.32 12.98
N ILE A 39 -2.07 6.41 13.02
CA ILE A 39 -3.41 6.62 12.44
C ILE A 39 -4.08 7.86 13.05
N ASP A 40 -3.75 8.20 14.31
CA ASP A 40 -4.17 9.44 14.97
C ASP A 40 -3.74 10.69 14.19
N LEU A 41 -2.48 10.73 13.74
CA LEU A 41 -1.94 11.86 12.99
C LEU A 41 -2.43 11.86 11.54
N LEU A 42 -2.59 10.69 10.91
CA LEU A 42 -3.17 10.62 9.57
C LEU A 42 -4.63 11.09 9.55
N ALA A 43 -5.42 10.72 10.56
CA ALA A 43 -6.79 11.21 10.71
C ALA A 43 -6.83 12.72 10.94
N LEU A 44 -5.94 13.24 11.81
CA LEU A 44 -5.83 14.68 12.04
C LEU A 44 -5.43 15.45 10.77
N ALA A 45 -4.47 14.94 10.00
CA ALA A 45 -4.07 15.53 8.72
C ALA A 45 -5.20 15.49 7.69
N ARG A 46 -6.07 14.48 7.74
CA ARG A 46 -7.25 14.41 6.88
C ARG A 46 -8.34 15.41 7.29
N GLU A 47 -8.64 15.50 8.57
CA GLU A 47 -9.68 16.39 9.11
C GLU A 47 -9.35 17.89 8.90
N SER A 48 -8.06 18.23 8.87
CA SER A 48 -7.56 19.59 8.70
C SER A 48 -7.58 20.11 7.26
N ARG A 49 -7.81 19.24 6.25
CA ARG A 49 -7.85 19.65 4.83
C ARG A 49 -8.94 20.70 4.53
N GLY A 50 -10.01 20.72 5.31
CA GLY A 50 -11.12 21.67 5.13
C GLY A 50 -11.97 21.45 3.89
N VAL A 51 -11.89 20.27 3.25
CA VAL A 51 -12.62 19.92 2.02
C VAL A 51 -13.71 18.88 2.29
N PRO A 52 -14.84 18.89 1.55
CA PRO A 52 -15.89 17.90 1.72
C PRO A 52 -15.41 16.46 1.44
N PRO A 53 -15.76 15.47 2.28
CA PRO A 53 -15.56 14.05 2.02
C PRO A 53 -16.13 13.61 0.67
N ALA A 54 -15.48 12.63 0.02
CA ALA A 54 -15.85 12.11 -1.29
C ALA A 54 -15.94 13.16 -2.42
N SER A 55 -15.22 14.27 -2.33
CA SER A 55 -15.14 15.27 -3.39
C SER A 55 -13.90 15.08 -4.26
N TYR A 56 -13.86 15.77 -5.39
CA TYR A 56 -12.64 15.84 -6.20
C TYR A 56 -11.47 16.42 -5.40
N ASP A 57 -11.70 17.45 -4.60
CA ASP A 57 -10.66 18.10 -3.82
C ASP A 57 -10.15 17.22 -2.68
N SER A 58 -11.03 16.45 -2.02
CA SER A 58 -10.60 15.47 -1.01
C SER A 58 -9.76 14.35 -1.61
N LEU A 59 -10.07 13.90 -2.84
CA LEU A 59 -9.21 12.98 -3.60
C LEU A 59 -7.83 13.55 -3.89
N VAL A 60 -7.77 14.78 -4.40
CA VAL A 60 -6.50 15.46 -4.68
C VAL A 60 -5.67 15.54 -3.40
N CYS A 61 -6.28 15.97 -2.29
CA CYS A 61 -5.60 16.03 -1.00
C CYS A 61 -5.10 14.65 -0.55
N ALA A 62 -5.91 13.60 -0.66
CA ALA A 62 -5.50 12.25 -0.27
C ALA A 62 -4.29 11.74 -1.07
N VAL A 63 -4.27 11.99 -2.38
CA VAL A 63 -3.14 11.61 -3.24
C VAL A 63 -1.88 12.42 -2.90
N PHE A 64 -2.00 13.72 -2.70
CA PHE A 64 -0.86 14.55 -2.32
C PHE A 64 -0.34 14.24 -0.92
N GLN A 65 -1.21 13.91 0.05
CA GLN A 65 -0.77 13.45 1.36
C GLN A 65 -0.03 12.09 1.29
N ALA A 66 -0.50 11.17 0.45
CA ALA A 66 0.22 9.93 0.16
C ALA A 66 1.58 10.19 -0.52
N ALA A 67 1.64 11.14 -1.46
CA ALA A 67 2.87 11.56 -2.11
C ALA A 67 3.86 12.20 -1.11
N GLU A 68 3.37 13.01 -0.18
CA GLU A 68 4.16 13.61 0.89
C GLU A 68 4.81 12.53 1.78
N VAL A 69 4.06 11.48 2.16
CA VAL A 69 4.64 10.34 2.89
C VAL A 69 5.72 9.63 2.06
N CYS A 70 5.54 9.47 0.75
CA CYS A 70 6.59 8.94 -0.13
C CYS A 70 7.84 9.83 -0.14
N LEU A 71 7.68 11.15 -0.29
CA LEU A 71 8.79 12.11 -0.36
C LEU A 71 9.62 12.12 0.93
N LEU A 72 8.95 12.12 2.09
CA LEU A 72 9.62 12.05 3.39
C LEU A 72 10.43 10.75 3.57
N ASN A 73 9.98 9.63 2.98
CA ASN A 73 10.76 8.39 3.00
C ASN A 73 11.87 8.38 1.94
N LEU A 74 11.69 9.04 0.79
CA LEU A 74 12.77 9.25 -0.17
C LEU A 74 13.89 10.13 0.40
N VAL A 75 13.58 11.12 1.25
CA VAL A 75 14.59 11.88 2.01
C VAL A 75 15.45 10.95 2.85
N ARG A 76 14.82 10.03 3.61
CA ARG A 76 15.52 9.04 4.43
C ARG A 76 16.37 8.10 3.56
N MET A 77 15.84 7.62 2.44
CA MET A 77 16.57 6.74 1.55
C MET A 77 17.76 7.42 0.88
N ALA A 78 17.61 8.69 0.49
CA ALA A 78 18.71 9.48 -0.06
C ALA A 78 19.84 9.64 0.97
N ALA A 79 19.50 10.02 2.21
CA ALA A 79 20.47 10.15 3.29
C ALA A 79 21.16 8.81 3.64
N ARG A 80 20.42 7.69 3.70
CA ARG A 80 21.02 6.36 3.94
C ARG A 80 21.92 5.93 2.80
N THR A 81 21.49 6.15 1.55
CA THR A 81 22.32 5.85 0.38
C THR A 81 23.60 6.66 0.40
N GLN A 82 23.50 7.96 0.71
CA GLN A 82 24.65 8.85 0.82
C GLN A 82 25.65 8.34 1.87
N ALA A 83 25.17 8.04 3.08
CA ALA A 83 26.03 7.53 4.16
C ALA A 83 26.71 6.20 3.78
N CYS A 84 25.99 5.29 3.10
CA CYS A 84 26.57 4.04 2.61
C CYS A 84 27.67 4.28 1.56
N VAL A 85 27.49 5.25 0.65
CA VAL A 85 28.53 5.60 -0.34
C VAL A 85 29.76 6.21 0.34
N GLU A 86 29.57 7.09 1.33
CA GLU A 86 30.66 7.69 2.12
C GLU A 86 31.45 6.64 2.91
N ALA A 87 30.76 5.60 3.40
CA ALA A 87 31.37 4.48 4.11
C ALA A 87 31.92 3.37 3.18
N GLU A 88 31.90 3.58 1.86
CA GLU A 88 32.25 2.57 0.84
C GLU A 88 31.41 1.27 0.90
N ASP A 89 30.26 1.27 1.58
CA ASP A 89 29.29 0.18 1.61
C ASP A 89 28.35 0.24 0.39
N ILE A 90 28.90 -0.16 -0.77
CA ILE A 90 28.15 -0.16 -2.02
C ILE A 90 26.98 -1.16 -2.01
N ALA A 91 27.07 -2.23 -1.22
CA ALA A 91 25.98 -3.20 -1.09
C ALA A 91 24.79 -2.59 -0.32
N GLY A 92 25.05 -1.88 0.78
CA GLY A 92 24.05 -1.12 1.53
C GLY A 92 23.44 0.03 0.72
N ALA A 93 24.26 0.75 -0.06
CA ALA A 93 23.78 1.79 -0.97
C ALA A 93 22.84 1.20 -2.06
N SER A 94 23.25 0.09 -2.67
CA SER A 94 22.46 -0.63 -3.70
C SER A 94 21.08 -1.03 -3.16
N ARG A 95 21.03 -1.56 -1.94
CA ARG A 95 19.78 -1.91 -1.25
C ARG A 95 18.89 -0.70 -1.00
N SER A 96 19.45 0.41 -0.51
CA SER A 96 18.70 1.65 -0.26
C SER A 96 18.13 2.26 -1.55
N ILE A 97 18.87 2.16 -2.65
CA ILE A 97 18.42 2.57 -3.99
C ILE A 97 17.27 1.69 -4.51
N GLN A 98 17.28 0.39 -4.25
CA GLN A 98 16.15 -0.49 -4.64
C GLN A 98 14.85 -0.04 -3.96
N TRP A 99 14.88 0.23 -2.66
CA TRP A 99 13.74 0.80 -1.94
C TRP A 99 13.32 2.17 -2.48
N SER A 100 14.29 3.05 -2.78
CA SER A 100 14.01 4.35 -3.39
C SER A 100 13.26 4.22 -4.71
N ASN A 101 13.68 3.29 -5.57
CA ASN A 101 13.02 3.04 -6.85
C ASN A 101 11.59 2.52 -6.65
N GLY A 102 11.34 1.71 -5.61
CA GLY A 102 9.99 1.32 -5.22
C GLY A 102 9.09 2.51 -4.89
N PHE A 103 9.58 3.46 -4.08
CA PHE A 103 8.84 4.69 -3.76
C PHE A 103 8.65 5.61 -4.98
N HIS A 104 9.63 5.70 -5.90
CA HIS A 104 9.46 6.43 -7.16
C HIS A 104 8.40 5.80 -8.06
N ARG A 105 8.36 4.46 -8.15
CA ARG A 105 7.32 3.75 -8.88
C ARG A 105 5.94 4.00 -8.29
N LEU A 106 5.84 4.02 -6.95
CA LEU A 106 4.61 4.38 -6.24
C LEU A 106 4.17 5.83 -6.50
N LEU A 107 5.09 6.80 -6.45
CA LEU A 107 4.82 8.20 -6.82
C LEU A 107 4.34 8.35 -8.26
N ARG A 108 4.91 7.57 -9.21
CA ARG A 108 4.40 7.53 -10.58
C ARG A 108 2.98 7.01 -10.69
N ARG A 109 2.60 6.00 -9.88
CA ARG A 109 1.22 5.53 -9.80
C ARG A 109 0.31 6.62 -9.24
N LEU A 110 0.73 7.30 -8.18
CA LEU A 110 0.02 8.46 -7.61
C LEU A 110 -0.18 9.58 -8.66
N GLY A 111 0.83 9.89 -9.46
CA GLY A 111 0.71 10.84 -10.57
C GLY A 111 -0.27 10.38 -11.66
N SER A 112 -0.21 9.10 -12.03
CA SER A 112 -1.12 8.54 -13.05
C SER A 112 -2.59 8.59 -12.63
N VAL A 113 -2.89 8.22 -11.37
CA VAL A 113 -4.26 8.28 -10.86
C VAL A 113 -4.80 9.71 -10.78
N MET A 114 -3.95 10.73 -10.57
CA MET A 114 -4.40 12.11 -10.64
C MET A 114 -4.89 12.51 -12.03
N PHE A 115 -4.25 11.99 -13.08
CA PHE A 115 -4.71 12.21 -14.44
C PHE A 115 -6.10 11.58 -14.67
N ASP A 116 -6.30 10.37 -14.16
CA ASP A 116 -7.57 9.67 -14.23
C ASP A 116 -8.68 10.39 -13.46
N PHE A 117 -8.41 10.90 -12.25
CA PHE A 117 -9.39 11.67 -11.48
C PHE A 117 -9.79 12.97 -12.18
N ARG A 118 -8.84 13.69 -12.79
CA ARG A 118 -9.15 14.89 -13.57
C ARG A 118 -10.07 14.58 -14.74
N SER A 119 -9.83 13.46 -15.43
CA SER A 119 -10.70 12.98 -16.50
C SER A 119 -12.08 12.61 -15.99
N LEU A 120 -12.14 11.93 -14.83
CA LEU A 120 -13.36 11.41 -14.23
C LEU A 120 -14.31 12.49 -13.70
N PHE A 121 -13.78 13.56 -13.10
CA PHE A 121 -14.57 14.68 -12.55
C PHE A 121 -14.78 15.83 -13.54
N GLY A 122 -14.04 15.84 -14.65
CA GLY A 122 -14.22 16.78 -15.75
C GLY A 122 -13.80 18.21 -15.43
N ALA A 123 -14.05 19.13 -16.38
CA ALA A 123 -13.62 20.53 -16.26
C ALA A 123 -14.44 21.34 -15.24
N SER A 124 -15.65 20.89 -14.86
CA SER A 124 -16.51 21.61 -13.93
C SER A 124 -15.94 21.69 -12.53
N SER A 125 -15.13 20.71 -12.11
CA SER A 125 -14.44 20.74 -10.82
C SER A 125 -13.27 21.75 -10.78
N THR A 126 -13.02 22.47 -11.87
CA THR A 126 -11.84 23.37 -12.02
C THR A 126 -12.22 24.84 -12.19
N ALA A 127 -13.52 25.17 -12.17
CA ALA A 127 -13.97 26.54 -12.36
C ALA A 127 -13.70 27.37 -11.10
N GLY A 128 -12.76 28.33 -11.18
CA GLY A 128 -12.39 29.18 -10.03
C GLY A 128 -11.40 28.54 -9.05
N SER A 129 -10.84 27.37 -9.39
CA SER A 129 -9.87 26.65 -8.57
C SER A 129 -8.48 27.30 -8.59
N THR A 130 -7.75 27.18 -7.50
CA THR A 130 -6.30 27.45 -7.43
C THR A 130 -5.55 26.25 -7.96
N SER A 131 -4.44 26.47 -8.68
CA SER A 131 -3.57 25.40 -9.14
C SER A 131 -2.50 25.12 -8.09
N ILE A 132 -2.41 23.87 -7.62
CA ILE A 132 -1.38 23.42 -6.67
C ILE A 132 -0.34 22.54 -7.36
N SER A 133 0.89 22.54 -6.84
CA SER A 133 1.95 21.65 -7.28
C SER A 133 2.55 20.91 -6.10
N ILE A 134 2.93 19.64 -6.29
CA ILE A 134 3.72 18.91 -5.29
C ILE A 134 5.06 19.60 -5.05
N ALA A 135 5.58 20.33 -6.05
CA ALA A 135 6.81 21.09 -5.93
C ALA A 135 6.76 22.21 -4.88
N ASP A 136 5.55 22.64 -4.50
CA ASP A 136 5.32 23.68 -3.48
C ASP A 136 5.22 23.10 -2.06
N SER A 137 5.35 21.78 -1.88
CA SER A 137 5.31 21.12 -0.56
C SER A 137 6.67 21.12 0.15
N ALA A 138 6.64 21.17 1.48
CA ALA A 138 7.83 21.04 2.31
C ALA A 138 8.55 19.70 2.10
N GLY A 139 7.83 18.58 1.91
CA GLY A 139 8.41 17.28 1.63
C GLY A 139 9.17 17.24 0.30
N TYR A 140 8.67 17.91 -0.74
CA TYR A 140 9.40 18.04 -2.01
C TYR A 140 10.69 18.83 -1.84
N ALA A 141 10.65 19.98 -1.16
CA ALA A 141 11.83 20.79 -0.89
C ALA A 141 12.90 19.99 -0.12
N ALA A 142 12.49 19.28 0.94
CA ALA A 142 13.38 18.41 1.70
C ALA A 142 13.98 17.28 0.85
N TYR A 143 13.19 16.67 -0.03
CA TYR A 143 13.67 15.63 -0.95
C TYR A 143 14.67 16.18 -1.96
N ALA A 144 14.38 17.33 -2.58
CA ALA A 144 15.29 17.96 -3.53
C ALA A 144 16.64 18.32 -2.89
N ASP A 145 16.63 18.78 -1.63
CA ASP A 145 17.85 19.05 -0.86
C ASP A 145 18.63 17.75 -0.56
N ALA A 146 17.96 16.70 -0.10
CA ALA A 146 18.58 15.40 0.18
C ALA A 146 19.15 14.73 -1.09
N LEU A 147 18.45 14.85 -2.22
CA LEU A 147 18.91 14.34 -3.51
C LEU A 147 20.17 15.08 -3.98
N ARG A 148 20.22 16.42 -3.83
CA ARG A 148 21.42 17.21 -4.14
C ARG A 148 22.63 16.76 -3.30
N GLY A 149 22.42 16.44 -2.02
CA GLY A 149 23.45 15.87 -1.16
C GLY A 149 23.98 14.53 -1.68
N LEU A 150 23.07 13.59 -1.96
CA LEU A 150 23.41 12.29 -2.54
C LEU A 150 24.14 12.41 -3.88
N GLU A 151 23.67 13.26 -4.79
CA GLU A 151 24.31 13.50 -6.08
C GLU A 151 25.74 14.03 -5.93
N GLY A 152 25.95 14.96 -4.99
CA GLY A 152 27.28 15.47 -4.63
C GLY A 152 28.22 14.35 -4.21
N THR A 153 27.81 13.56 -3.22
CA THR A 153 28.60 12.43 -2.70
C THR A 153 28.88 11.37 -3.77
N VAL A 154 27.89 10.97 -4.58
CA VAL A 154 28.09 9.98 -5.66
C VAL A 154 29.04 10.52 -6.71
N LYS A 155 28.91 11.79 -7.08
CA LYS A 155 29.79 12.43 -8.04
C LYS A 155 31.22 12.48 -7.53
N GLU A 156 31.44 12.90 -6.29
CA GLU A 156 32.77 13.04 -5.70
C GLU A 156 33.41 11.67 -5.46
N SER A 157 32.74 10.76 -4.76
CA SER A 157 33.31 9.48 -4.35
C SER A 157 33.39 8.46 -5.50
N LEU A 158 32.34 8.34 -6.32
CA LEU A 158 32.24 7.26 -7.32
C LEU A 158 32.63 7.70 -8.73
N LEU A 159 32.21 8.89 -9.17
CA LEU A 159 32.43 9.32 -10.56
C LEU A 159 33.76 10.05 -10.76
N LEU A 160 34.16 10.91 -9.82
CA LEU A 160 35.42 11.67 -9.88
C LEU A 160 36.54 10.99 -9.08
N GLY A 161 36.20 10.36 -7.95
CA GLY A 161 37.16 9.61 -7.12
C GLY A 161 37.61 8.29 -7.74
N ALA A 162 36.76 7.65 -8.55
CA ALA A 162 37.05 6.37 -9.19
C ALA A 162 36.51 6.27 -10.64
N PRO A 163 36.86 7.19 -11.56
CA PRO A 163 36.26 7.31 -12.88
C PRO A 163 36.42 6.05 -13.74
N ASP A 164 37.58 5.38 -13.67
CA ASP A 164 37.83 4.15 -14.41
C ASP A 164 36.96 2.99 -13.91
N VAL A 165 36.73 2.91 -12.59
CA VAL A 165 35.86 1.88 -11.99
C VAL A 165 34.41 2.13 -12.40
N ALA A 166 33.90 3.36 -12.23
CA ALA A 166 32.53 3.70 -12.61
C ALA A 166 32.29 3.44 -14.11
N ARG A 167 33.24 3.85 -14.97
CA ARG A 167 33.16 3.62 -16.41
C ARG A 167 33.17 2.13 -16.75
N ALA A 168 34.10 1.36 -16.19
CA ALA A 168 34.17 -0.09 -16.41
C ALA A 168 32.89 -0.79 -15.95
N THR A 169 32.34 -0.38 -14.80
CA THR A 169 31.09 -0.90 -14.26
C THR A 169 29.93 -0.65 -15.20
N ILE A 170 29.71 0.60 -15.63
CA ILE A 170 28.63 0.94 -16.56
C ILE A 170 28.78 0.20 -17.90
N ALA A 171 30.01 0.04 -18.40
CA ALA A 171 30.26 -0.55 -19.70
C ALA A 171 30.10 -2.08 -19.75
N SER A 172 30.32 -2.77 -18.63
CA SER A 172 30.51 -4.24 -18.65
C SER A 172 29.75 -5.02 -17.58
N LYS A 173 29.22 -4.37 -16.54
CA LYS A 173 28.51 -5.05 -15.46
C LYS A 173 27.01 -5.10 -15.72
N SER A 174 26.35 -6.05 -15.05
CA SER A 174 24.91 -6.26 -15.14
C SER A 174 24.21 -5.82 -13.86
N ILE A 175 22.90 -6.06 -13.81
CA ILE A 175 22.08 -5.86 -12.61
C ILE A 175 22.55 -6.70 -11.42
N ASP A 176 23.48 -7.64 -11.54
CA ASP A 176 23.98 -8.41 -10.38
C ASP A 176 25.07 -7.69 -9.59
N ASP A 177 25.68 -6.65 -10.18
CA ASP A 177 26.72 -5.85 -9.56
C ASP A 177 26.12 -4.70 -8.73
N SER A 178 26.52 -4.59 -7.46
CA SER A 178 25.97 -3.58 -6.54
C SER A 178 26.29 -2.15 -6.97
N LEU A 179 27.49 -1.88 -7.50
CA LEU A 179 27.84 -0.54 -7.97
C LEU A 179 27.03 -0.17 -9.20
N TYR A 180 26.85 -1.13 -10.13
CA TYR A 180 25.96 -0.92 -11.27
C TYR A 180 24.54 -0.61 -10.82
N ARG A 181 23.99 -1.36 -9.85
CA ARG A 181 22.64 -1.11 -9.29
C ARG A 181 22.51 0.30 -8.71
N VAL A 182 23.50 0.80 -7.97
CA VAL A 182 23.48 2.18 -7.44
C VAL A 182 23.42 3.19 -8.58
N LEU A 183 24.36 3.14 -9.52
CA LEU A 183 24.46 4.11 -10.61
C LEU A 183 23.24 4.06 -11.55
N HIS A 184 22.80 2.85 -11.88
CA HIS A 184 21.64 2.63 -12.74
C HIS A 184 20.33 3.02 -12.04
N GLY A 185 20.19 2.68 -10.75
CA GLY A 185 19.01 3.01 -9.97
C GLY A 185 18.84 4.52 -9.77
N ILE A 186 19.91 5.26 -9.49
CA ILE A 186 19.86 6.74 -9.45
C ILE A 186 19.34 7.29 -10.79
N ARG A 187 19.83 6.80 -11.93
CA ARG A 187 19.35 7.24 -13.25
C ARG A 187 17.85 6.97 -13.46
N ILE A 188 17.36 5.82 -13.03
CA ILE A 188 15.93 5.49 -13.07
C ILE A 188 15.15 6.43 -12.16
N GLY A 189 15.58 6.59 -10.90
CA GLY A 189 14.93 7.45 -9.91
C GLY A 189 14.83 8.90 -10.38
N CYS A 190 15.89 9.47 -10.94
CA CYS A 190 15.88 10.83 -11.50
C CYS A 190 14.88 10.95 -12.68
N HIS A 191 14.80 9.96 -13.56
CA HIS A 191 13.82 9.99 -14.65
C HIS A 191 12.39 9.89 -14.13
N ASP A 192 12.13 8.97 -13.21
CA ASP A 192 10.83 8.80 -12.59
C ASP A 192 10.42 10.06 -11.80
N ALA A 193 11.38 10.75 -11.15
CA ALA A 193 11.21 12.06 -10.51
C ALA A 193 10.57 13.09 -11.42
N THR A 194 11.16 13.28 -12.61
CA THR A 194 10.60 14.22 -13.59
C THR A 194 9.19 13.85 -14.05
N LYS A 195 8.86 12.55 -14.09
CA LYS A 195 7.54 12.09 -14.53
C LYS A 195 6.47 12.36 -13.47
N TRP A 196 6.68 11.90 -12.23
CA TRP A 196 5.65 12.10 -11.20
C TRP A 196 5.53 13.57 -10.78
N GLU A 197 6.61 14.35 -10.84
CA GLU A 197 6.54 15.80 -10.58
C GLU A 197 5.62 16.48 -11.61
N GLY A 198 5.83 16.19 -12.90
CA GLY A 198 4.99 16.74 -13.97
C GLY A 198 3.52 16.35 -13.84
N ASP A 199 3.23 15.12 -13.43
CA ASP A 199 1.85 14.65 -13.23
C ASP A 199 1.14 15.28 -12.02
N LEU A 200 1.92 15.64 -10.99
CA LEU A 200 1.44 16.25 -9.75
C LEU A 200 1.64 17.77 -9.73
N THR A 201 1.92 18.38 -10.89
CA THR A 201 2.04 19.83 -11.06
C THR A 201 0.77 20.40 -11.68
N GLY A 202 0.33 21.54 -11.17
CA GLY A 202 -0.75 22.32 -11.75
C GLY A 202 -2.13 21.66 -11.58
N VAL A 203 -2.33 20.95 -10.48
CA VAL A 203 -3.57 20.25 -10.16
C VAL A 203 -4.58 21.27 -9.59
N PRO A 204 -5.78 21.42 -10.17
CA PRO A 204 -6.78 22.36 -9.68
C PRO A 204 -7.40 21.88 -8.35
N VAL A 205 -7.58 22.78 -7.39
CA VAL A 205 -8.32 22.56 -6.12
C VAL A 205 -9.07 23.83 -5.72
N GLU A 206 -10.29 23.71 -5.22
CA GLU A 206 -11.08 24.83 -4.69
C GLU A 206 -10.66 25.15 -3.25
N THR A 207 -9.50 25.79 -3.10
CA THR A 207 -8.98 26.20 -1.78
C THR A 207 -8.25 27.55 -1.82
N HIS A 208 -8.21 28.19 -0.65
CA HIS A 208 -7.45 29.41 -0.38
C HIS A 208 -6.19 29.16 0.46
N SER A 209 -5.99 27.93 0.94
CA SER A 209 -4.83 27.54 1.73
C SER A 209 -3.60 27.28 0.87
N GLY A 210 -2.41 27.49 1.45
CA GLY A 210 -1.16 27.04 0.83
C GLY A 210 -1.07 25.51 0.77
N VAL A 211 -0.20 24.97 -0.08
CA VAL A 211 -0.03 23.50 -0.24
C VAL A 211 0.30 22.83 1.09
N ASP A 212 1.24 23.38 1.86
CA ASP A 212 1.62 22.81 3.15
C ASP A 212 0.48 22.72 4.16
N GLU A 213 -0.37 23.75 4.21
CA GLU A 213 -1.54 23.79 5.08
C GLU A 213 -2.60 22.79 4.63
N LEU A 214 -2.91 22.79 3.33
CA LEU A 214 -3.87 21.86 2.72
C LEU A 214 -3.50 20.39 2.97
N LEU A 215 -2.22 20.07 2.83
CA LEU A 215 -1.71 18.72 3.04
C LEU A 215 -1.42 18.40 4.50
N SER A 216 -1.33 19.42 5.36
CA SER A 216 -0.86 19.29 6.74
C SER A 216 0.51 18.62 6.83
N THR A 217 1.47 19.14 6.06
CA THR A 217 2.81 18.55 5.90
C THR A 217 3.55 18.39 7.22
N GLU A 218 3.39 19.31 8.17
CA GLU A 218 3.97 19.18 9.52
C GLU A 218 3.41 17.96 10.28
N ILE A 219 2.10 17.70 10.19
CA ILE A 219 1.46 16.56 10.85
C ILE A 219 1.93 15.25 10.21
N LEU A 220 2.03 15.20 8.88
CA LEU A 220 2.54 14.04 8.16
C LEU A 220 4.02 13.78 8.45
N ALA A 221 4.86 14.83 8.48
CA ALA A 221 6.25 14.73 8.89
C ALA A 221 6.39 14.14 10.29
N ARG A 222 5.55 14.57 11.24
CA ARG A 222 5.49 13.98 12.59
C ARG A 222 5.04 12.52 12.58
N ALA A 223 4.07 12.16 11.74
CA ALA A 223 3.60 10.78 11.59
C ALA A 223 4.69 9.86 11.05
N VAL A 224 5.47 10.33 10.08
CA VAL A 224 6.60 9.58 9.50
C VAL A 224 7.79 9.55 10.47
N ALA A 225 8.10 10.64 11.16
CA ALA A 225 9.19 10.73 12.14
C ALA A 225 8.97 9.86 13.38
N ALA A 226 7.73 9.77 13.88
CA ALA A 226 7.42 9.05 15.11
C ALA A 226 7.60 7.52 15.05
N THR A 227 7.87 6.98 13.86
CA THR A 227 8.00 5.54 13.62
C THR A 227 9.46 5.11 13.46
N GLU A 228 10.39 6.06 13.63
CA GLU A 228 11.82 5.81 13.49
C GLU A 228 12.38 5.07 14.71
N LEU A 229 13.18 4.04 14.44
CA LEU A 229 13.89 3.25 15.45
C LEU A 229 15.33 3.75 15.60
N ASN A 230 15.98 3.42 16.71
CA ASN A 230 17.33 3.87 17.08
C ASN A 230 18.43 3.37 16.13
N ALA A 231 18.19 2.28 15.40
CA ALA A 231 19.14 1.75 14.42
C ALA A 231 18.60 1.90 13.00
N THR A 232 19.52 2.00 12.04
CA THR A 232 19.23 2.05 10.59
C THR A 232 18.61 0.73 10.12
N THR A 233 17.30 0.62 10.27
CA THR A 233 16.46 -0.49 9.80
C THR A 233 15.49 0.01 8.75
N LEU A 234 14.87 -0.91 8.01
CA LEU A 234 13.83 -0.58 7.03
C LEU A 234 12.43 -0.45 7.65
N HIS A 235 12.34 -0.26 8.97
CA HIS A 235 11.08 -0.17 9.71
C HIS A 235 10.25 1.05 9.27
N GLY A 236 10.87 2.21 9.09
CA GLY A 236 10.18 3.42 8.65
C GLY A 236 9.54 3.25 7.28
N GLU A 237 10.25 2.61 6.36
CA GLU A 237 9.77 2.36 4.99
C GLU A 237 8.65 1.30 4.98
N PHE A 238 8.76 0.27 5.82
CA PHE A 238 7.67 -0.68 6.07
C PHE A 238 6.41 0.03 6.58
N VAL A 239 6.56 0.94 7.54
CA VAL A 239 5.43 1.71 8.09
C VAL A 239 4.83 2.64 7.05
N ALA A 240 5.65 3.34 6.25
CA ALA A 240 5.19 4.22 5.19
C ALA A 240 4.33 3.49 4.15
N LEU A 241 4.73 2.29 3.75
CA LEU A 241 3.96 1.42 2.84
C LEU A 241 2.65 0.89 3.43
N HIS A 242 2.36 1.16 4.71
CA HIS A 242 1.03 0.99 5.31
C HIS A 242 0.30 2.34 5.49
N GLN A 243 1.01 3.41 5.85
CA GLN A 243 0.43 4.75 5.98
C GLN A 243 -0.20 5.24 4.67
N ILE A 244 0.47 4.98 3.53
CA ILE A 244 -0.05 5.35 2.21
C ILE A 244 -1.37 4.62 1.91
N PRO A 245 -1.47 3.28 2.02
CA PRO A 245 -2.75 2.59 1.94
C PRO A 245 -3.82 3.09 2.91
N GLU A 246 -3.46 3.44 4.16
CA GLU A 246 -4.43 3.96 5.13
C GLU A 246 -5.03 5.30 4.67
N ILE A 247 -4.21 6.24 4.18
CA ILE A 247 -4.69 7.52 3.63
C ILE A 247 -5.66 7.27 2.47
N LEU A 248 -5.25 6.44 1.51
CA LEU A 248 -5.98 6.21 0.27
C LEU A 248 -7.25 5.37 0.48
N CYS A 249 -7.20 4.35 1.33
CA CYS A 249 -8.38 3.54 1.64
C CYS A 249 -9.42 4.35 2.40
N ALA A 250 -8.99 5.24 3.27
CA ALA A 250 -9.91 6.08 4.02
C ALA A 250 -10.68 7.04 3.10
N GLU A 251 -10.06 7.54 2.02
CA GLU A 251 -10.74 8.30 0.96
C GLU A 251 -11.61 7.41 0.05
N ALA A 252 -11.12 6.24 -0.36
CA ALA A 252 -11.88 5.27 -1.15
C ALA A 252 -13.16 4.82 -0.45
N ASN A 253 -13.14 4.71 0.88
CA ASN A 253 -14.32 4.39 1.66
C ASN A 253 -15.41 5.47 1.54
N ASP A 254 -15.06 6.75 1.56
CA ASP A 254 -16.04 7.83 1.41
C ASP A 254 -16.71 7.77 0.03
N HIS A 255 -15.90 7.61 -1.02
CA HIS A 255 -16.43 7.49 -2.37
C HIS A 255 -17.31 6.26 -2.52
N LEU A 256 -16.93 5.12 -1.91
CA LEU A 256 -17.72 3.90 -1.99
C LEU A 256 -19.06 4.06 -1.25
N GLU A 257 -19.06 4.73 -0.10
CA GLU A 257 -20.29 5.03 0.63
C GLU A 257 -21.22 5.93 -0.20
N VAL A 258 -20.68 6.99 -0.82
CA VAL A 258 -21.45 7.88 -1.70
C VAL A 258 -21.96 7.14 -2.95
N ALA A 259 -21.15 6.28 -3.56
CA ALA A 259 -21.56 5.44 -4.68
C ALA A 259 -22.76 4.54 -4.31
N ILE A 260 -22.70 3.92 -3.12
CA ILE A 260 -23.79 3.08 -2.59
C ILE A 260 -25.07 3.90 -2.41
N ARG A 261 -24.98 5.13 -1.87
CA ARG A 261 -26.15 6.02 -1.73
C ARG A 261 -26.75 6.38 -3.09
N HIS A 262 -25.91 6.73 -4.07
CA HIS A 262 -26.35 7.05 -5.43
C HIS A 262 -26.96 5.85 -6.17
N LEU A 263 -26.45 4.65 -5.94
CA LEU A 263 -27.03 3.42 -6.46
C LEU A 263 -28.47 3.24 -5.92
N ARG A 264 -28.67 3.41 -4.61
CA ARG A 264 -30.00 3.32 -3.98
C ARG A 264 -30.99 4.35 -4.53
N SER A 265 -30.52 5.56 -4.85
CA SER A 265 -31.34 6.62 -5.46
C SER A 265 -31.43 6.53 -6.99
N SER A 266 -30.82 5.53 -7.63
CA SER A 266 -30.71 5.40 -9.09
C SER A 266 -30.05 6.59 -9.80
N SER A 267 -29.17 7.32 -9.10
CA SER A 267 -28.28 8.35 -9.64
C SER A 267 -27.05 7.68 -10.29
N LEU A 268 -27.26 7.02 -11.43
CA LEU A 268 -26.28 6.06 -11.99
C LEU A 268 -24.99 6.72 -12.48
N SER A 269 -25.05 7.96 -12.95
CA SER A 269 -23.85 8.68 -13.42
C SER A 269 -22.89 8.92 -12.27
N GLU A 270 -23.43 9.43 -11.15
CA GLU A 270 -22.71 9.70 -9.91
C GLU A 270 -22.23 8.38 -9.27
N ALA A 271 -23.08 7.35 -9.21
CA ALA A 271 -22.68 6.03 -8.71
C ALA A 271 -21.48 5.48 -9.52
N SER A 272 -21.54 5.54 -10.86
CA SER A 272 -20.45 5.09 -11.72
C SER A 272 -19.17 5.92 -11.52
N GLN A 273 -19.30 7.24 -11.36
CA GLN A 273 -18.16 8.12 -11.13
C GLN A 273 -17.44 7.76 -9.83
N HIS A 274 -18.17 7.64 -8.72
CA HIS A 274 -17.58 7.32 -7.43
C HIS A 274 -17.02 5.89 -7.37
N LEU A 275 -17.64 4.90 -8.03
CA LEU A 275 -17.07 3.54 -8.15
C LEU A 275 -15.75 3.55 -8.92
N ALA A 276 -15.67 4.31 -10.02
CA ALA A 276 -14.44 4.47 -10.77
C ALA A 276 -13.35 5.13 -9.92
N ALA A 277 -13.69 6.17 -9.16
CA ALA A 277 -12.76 6.84 -8.25
C ALA A 277 -12.20 5.86 -7.19
N CYS A 278 -13.07 5.05 -6.58
CA CYS A 278 -12.66 3.98 -5.66
C CYS A 278 -11.66 3.04 -6.33
N ARG A 279 -12.02 2.49 -7.50
CA ARG A 279 -11.18 1.51 -8.21
C ARG A 279 -9.81 2.09 -8.54
N THR A 280 -9.75 3.31 -9.04
CA THR A 280 -8.50 3.99 -9.40
C THR A 280 -7.61 4.21 -8.16
N MET A 281 -8.17 4.52 -6.98
CA MET A 281 -7.38 4.63 -5.75
C MET A 281 -6.72 3.32 -5.31
N LEU A 282 -7.27 2.15 -5.66
CA LEU A 282 -6.64 0.87 -5.32
C LEU A 282 -5.32 0.63 -6.07
N GLU A 283 -5.09 1.25 -7.22
CA GLU A 283 -3.88 1.03 -8.02
C GLU A 283 -2.57 1.33 -7.24
N PRO A 284 -2.39 2.53 -6.65
CA PRO A 284 -1.24 2.80 -5.78
C PRO A 284 -1.24 1.97 -4.49
N ILE A 285 -2.41 1.53 -3.99
CA ILE A 285 -2.49 0.67 -2.80
C ILE A 285 -1.91 -0.73 -3.10
N VAL A 286 -2.21 -1.28 -4.28
CA VAL A 286 -1.62 -2.53 -4.79
C VAL A 286 -0.12 -2.35 -5.03
N GLU A 287 0.29 -1.23 -5.61
CA GLU A 287 1.71 -0.93 -5.85
C GLU A 287 2.52 -0.89 -4.53
N ALA A 288 1.97 -0.31 -3.46
CA ALA A 288 2.63 -0.31 -2.15
C ALA A 288 2.90 -1.74 -1.62
N GLN A 289 2.00 -2.69 -1.88
CA GLN A 289 2.21 -4.11 -1.54
C GLN A 289 3.31 -4.74 -2.38
N ARG A 290 3.38 -4.43 -3.68
CA ARG A 290 4.43 -4.92 -4.58
C ARG A 290 5.81 -4.43 -4.15
N VAL A 291 5.94 -3.15 -3.82
CA VAL A 291 7.19 -2.58 -3.30
C VAL A 291 7.67 -3.36 -2.07
N MET A 292 6.76 -3.63 -1.13
CA MET A 292 7.08 -4.40 0.07
C MET A 292 7.45 -5.85 -0.25
N ALA A 293 6.71 -6.51 -1.13
CA ALA A 293 6.95 -7.89 -1.53
C ALA A 293 8.30 -8.08 -2.24
N GLU A 294 8.71 -7.10 -3.04
CA GLU A 294 9.95 -7.12 -3.82
C GLU A 294 11.19 -6.79 -2.99
N HIS A 295 11.07 -5.91 -1.99
CA HIS A 295 12.25 -5.29 -1.35
C HIS A 295 12.42 -5.61 0.12
N LEU A 296 11.41 -6.15 0.81
CA LEU A 296 11.54 -6.55 2.21
C LEU A 296 12.01 -8.00 2.33
N ALA A 297 13.30 -8.18 2.62
CA ALA A 297 13.84 -9.50 2.88
C ALA A 297 13.43 -10.03 4.26
N THR A 298 13.35 -11.35 4.39
CA THR A 298 12.99 -12.04 5.65
C THR A 298 13.84 -11.57 6.83
N GLY A 299 15.17 -11.51 6.65
CA GLY A 299 16.10 -11.10 7.71
C GLY A 299 15.94 -9.63 8.11
N GLU A 300 15.54 -8.76 7.18
CA GLU A 300 15.30 -7.33 7.46
C GLU A 300 14.01 -7.16 8.24
N TYR A 301 12.96 -7.88 7.84
CA TYR A 301 11.73 -7.93 8.60
C TYR A 301 11.98 -8.46 10.02
N HIS A 302 12.76 -9.54 10.16
CA HIS A 302 13.13 -10.10 11.46
C HIS A 302 13.85 -9.08 12.35
N ALA A 303 14.72 -8.24 11.78
CA ALA A 303 15.50 -7.26 12.52
C ALA A 303 14.63 -6.28 13.34
N PHE A 304 13.46 -5.89 12.83
CA PHE A 304 12.56 -4.96 13.54
C PHE A 304 11.23 -5.60 13.97
N ARG A 305 10.98 -6.88 13.69
CA ARG A 305 9.68 -7.54 13.93
C ARG A 305 9.19 -7.42 15.38
N THR A 306 10.09 -7.54 16.36
CA THR A 306 9.73 -7.42 17.78
C THR A 306 9.16 -6.03 18.10
N ASN A 307 9.62 -4.98 17.41
CA ASN A 307 9.14 -3.60 17.59
C ASN A 307 7.73 -3.38 17.02
N LEU A 308 7.22 -4.27 16.17
CA LEU A 308 5.83 -4.23 15.70
C LEU A 308 4.83 -4.58 16.83
N GLY A 309 5.29 -5.28 17.87
CA GLY A 309 4.44 -5.71 18.98
C GLY A 309 3.23 -6.54 18.52
N PRO A 310 2.05 -6.42 19.17
CA PRO A 310 0.84 -7.12 18.77
C PRO A 310 0.09 -6.40 17.62
N ALA A 311 0.70 -5.41 16.96
CA ALA A 311 0.07 -4.77 15.81
C ALA A 311 -0.18 -5.77 14.68
N SER A 312 -1.36 -5.67 14.07
CA SER A 312 -1.79 -6.55 12.99
C SER A 312 -2.69 -5.77 12.05
N GLY A 313 -2.56 -5.99 10.74
CA GLY A 313 -3.44 -5.39 9.73
C GLY A 313 -4.93 -5.74 9.91
N THR A 314 -5.24 -6.78 10.69
CA THR A 314 -6.63 -7.08 11.11
C THR A 314 -7.28 -5.98 11.96
N HIS A 315 -6.48 -5.07 12.51
CA HIS A 315 -6.94 -3.97 13.34
C HIS A 315 -7.12 -2.66 12.56
N SER A 316 -6.76 -2.62 11.27
CA SER A 316 -7.00 -1.43 10.45
C SER A 316 -8.50 -1.14 10.33
N LEU A 317 -8.91 0.06 10.75
CA LEU A 317 -10.29 0.50 10.62
C LEU A 317 -10.66 0.74 9.15
N ALA A 318 -9.84 1.52 8.43
CA ALA A 318 -10.15 1.91 7.06
C ALA A 318 -10.05 0.71 6.10
N ILE A 319 -9.00 -0.11 6.21
CA ILE A 319 -8.76 -1.21 5.29
C ILE A 319 -9.60 -2.43 5.67
N LYS A 320 -9.47 -2.93 6.91
CA LYS A 320 -10.06 -4.22 7.27
C LYS A 320 -11.56 -4.11 7.57
N GLN A 321 -11.97 -3.14 8.39
CA GLN A 321 -13.38 -3.02 8.81
C GLN A 321 -14.21 -2.33 7.73
N HIS A 322 -13.88 -1.09 7.38
CA HIS A 322 -14.71 -0.30 6.47
C HIS A 322 -14.66 -0.84 5.04
N MET A 323 -13.49 -0.89 4.41
CA MET A 323 -13.38 -1.29 3.01
C MET A 323 -13.77 -2.76 2.80
N PHE A 324 -13.07 -3.70 3.45
CA PHE A 324 -13.20 -5.12 3.10
C PHE A 324 -14.31 -5.90 3.79
N LYS A 325 -14.86 -5.40 4.90
CA LYS A 325 -15.90 -6.11 5.65
C LYS A 325 -17.26 -5.45 5.47
N ASP A 326 -17.36 -4.14 5.69
CA ASP A 326 -18.66 -3.46 5.75
C ASP A 326 -19.08 -2.92 4.38
N LEU A 327 -18.32 -1.99 3.79
CA LEU A 327 -18.69 -1.35 2.53
C LEU A 327 -18.68 -2.31 1.34
N PHE A 328 -17.70 -3.22 1.27
CA PHE A 328 -17.70 -4.27 0.24
C PHE A 328 -19.00 -5.09 0.26
N LYS A 329 -19.47 -5.48 1.44
CA LYS A 329 -20.72 -6.24 1.59
C LYS A 329 -21.93 -5.38 1.22
N HIS A 330 -21.99 -4.13 1.67
CA HIS A 330 -23.08 -3.22 1.34
C HIS A 330 -23.18 -2.96 -0.16
N LEU A 331 -22.06 -2.74 -0.84
CA LEU A 331 -22.04 -2.57 -2.29
C LEU A 331 -22.72 -3.73 -3.01
N TRP A 332 -22.32 -4.97 -2.71
CA TRP A 332 -22.86 -6.13 -3.43
C TRP A 332 -24.33 -6.40 -3.11
N ASN A 333 -24.75 -6.21 -1.86
CA ASN A 333 -26.16 -6.31 -1.48
C ASN A 333 -27.02 -5.26 -2.22
N ASP A 334 -26.55 -4.02 -2.30
CA ASP A 334 -27.29 -2.95 -2.96
C ASP A 334 -27.25 -3.09 -4.48
N MET A 335 -26.17 -3.64 -5.06
CA MET A 335 -26.11 -4.01 -6.48
C MET A 335 -27.14 -5.10 -6.81
N GLU A 336 -27.24 -6.15 -5.98
CA GLU A 336 -28.24 -7.21 -6.15
C GLU A 336 -29.67 -6.63 -6.08
N ALA A 337 -29.94 -5.81 -5.06
CA ALA A 337 -31.25 -5.16 -4.89
C ALA A 337 -31.60 -4.23 -6.05
N TRP A 338 -30.64 -3.41 -6.51
CA TRP A 338 -30.83 -2.51 -7.64
C TRP A 338 -31.11 -3.29 -8.93
N LEU A 339 -30.34 -4.34 -9.23
CA LEU A 339 -30.58 -5.20 -10.40
C LEU A 339 -31.96 -5.85 -10.35
N GLY A 340 -32.37 -6.34 -9.16
CA GLY A 340 -33.71 -6.92 -8.96
C GLY A 340 -34.86 -5.92 -9.13
N SER A 341 -34.60 -4.62 -8.98
CA SER A 341 -35.61 -3.56 -9.15
C SER A 341 -35.90 -3.20 -10.60
N LEU A 342 -35.10 -3.67 -11.56
CA LEU A 342 -35.21 -3.30 -12.98
C LEU A 342 -36.41 -3.95 -13.71
N GLY A 343 -37.19 -4.79 -13.03
CA GLY A 343 -38.42 -5.40 -13.55
C GLY A 343 -38.22 -6.64 -14.42
N GLU A 344 -36.98 -7.14 -14.51
CA GLU A 344 -36.66 -8.36 -15.24
C GLU A 344 -36.98 -9.63 -14.41
N PRO A 345 -37.32 -10.77 -15.04
CA PRO A 345 -37.77 -11.97 -14.30
C PRO A 345 -36.73 -12.59 -13.37
N SER A 346 -35.45 -12.29 -13.58
CA SER A 346 -34.33 -12.80 -12.77
C SER A 346 -33.12 -11.88 -12.88
N LEU A 347 -32.14 -12.04 -11.96
CA LEU A 347 -30.86 -11.32 -12.03
C LEU A 347 -30.09 -11.62 -13.32
N ASP A 348 -30.10 -12.88 -13.77
CA ASP A 348 -29.44 -13.31 -15.02
C ASP A 348 -30.00 -12.56 -16.23
N GLU A 349 -31.33 -12.44 -16.31
CA GLU A 349 -32.01 -11.69 -17.36
C GLU A 349 -31.74 -10.18 -17.24
N ALA A 350 -31.72 -9.62 -16.02
CA ALA A 350 -31.38 -8.21 -15.78
C ALA A 350 -29.99 -7.85 -16.29
N VAL A 351 -28.97 -8.63 -15.93
CA VAL A 351 -27.59 -8.38 -16.36
C VAL A 351 -27.44 -8.59 -17.87
N ARG A 352 -28.03 -9.66 -18.43
CA ARG A 352 -28.02 -9.93 -19.88
C ARG A 352 -28.63 -8.78 -20.66
N HIS A 353 -29.79 -8.26 -20.22
CA HIS A 353 -30.48 -7.15 -20.86
C HIS A 353 -29.66 -5.86 -20.83
N ILE A 354 -29.03 -5.53 -19.70
CA ILE A 354 -28.10 -4.39 -19.60
C ILE A 354 -26.99 -4.52 -20.63
N ASP A 355 -26.34 -5.68 -20.71
CA ASP A 355 -25.19 -5.89 -21.61
C ASP A 355 -25.61 -5.87 -23.08
N GLU A 356 -26.75 -6.45 -23.46
CA GLU A 356 -27.28 -6.42 -24.84
C GLU A 356 -27.66 -5.02 -25.30
N ARG A 357 -28.11 -4.17 -24.37
CA ARG A 357 -28.61 -2.82 -24.67
C ARG A 357 -27.62 -1.71 -24.44
N ARG A 358 -26.41 -1.98 -23.92
CA ARG A 358 -25.42 -0.98 -23.49
C ARG A 358 -25.07 0.11 -24.52
N HIS A 359 -25.28 -0.14 -25.81
CA HIS A 359 -25.00 0.81 -26.90
C HIS A 359 -26.25 1.42 -27.55
N GLN A 360 -27.45 1.15 -27.01
CA GLN A 360 -28.71 1.60 -27.60
C GLN A 360 -29.03 3.05 -27.25
N ASP A 361 -28.78 3.45 -25.99
CA ASP A 361 -29.05 4.79 -25.49
C ASP A 361 -28.15 5.13 -24.27
N PRO A 362 -28.07 6.42 -23.87
CA PRO A 362 -27.24 6.84 -22.74
C PRO A 362 -27.61 6.19 -21.40
N ALA A 363 -28.89 5.91 -21.14
CA ALA A 363 -29.31 5.31 -19.88
C ALA A 363 -28.89 3.83 -19.81
N ALA A 364 -28.98 3.10 -20.91
CA ALA A 364 -28.47 1.73 -21.02
C ALA A 364 -26.94 1.68 -20.83
N TRP A 365 -26.21 2.65 -21.40
CA TRP A 365 -24.76 2.78 -21.16
C TRP A 365 -24.42 3.03 -19.69
N LEU A 366 -25.18 3.90 -18.99
CA LEU A 366 -24.96 4.17 -17.57
C LEU A 366 -25.21 2.95 -16.70
N ARG A 367 -26.27 2.17 -16.96
CA ARG A 367 -26.52 0.91 -16.26
C ARG A 367 -25.37 -0.06 -16.43
N HIS A 368 -24.89 -0.22 -17.67
CA HIS A 368 -23.75 -1.07 -17.97
C HIS A 368 -22.49 -0.56 -17.26
N SER A 369 -22.25 0.75 -17.26
CA SER A 369 -21.08 1.37 -16.62
C SER A 369 -21.04 1.12 -15.11
N VAL A 370 -22.17 1.25 -14.41
CA VAL A 370 -22.24 0.93 -12.96
C VAL A 370 -21.89 -0.53 -12.70
N VAL A 371 -22.48 -1.46 -13.45
CA VAL A 371 -22.17 -2.90 -13.34
C VAL A 371 -20.69 -3.14 -13.66
N ASP A 372 -20.16 -2.51 -14.70
CA ASP A 372 -18.76 -2.70 -15.08
C ASP A 372 -17.80 -2.19 -14.01
N GLN A 373 -17.99 -0.98 -13.50
CA GLN A 373 -17.12 -0.41 -12.47
C GLN A 373 -17.18 -1.20 -11.15
N ALA A 374 -18.34 -1.76 -10.76
CA ALA A 374 -18.42 -2.64 -9.60
C ALA A 374 -17.55 -3.90 -9.75
N PHE A 375 -17.51 -4.49 -10.95
CA PHE A 375 -16.66 -5.65 -11.22
C PHE A 375 -15.18 -5.26 -11.31
N GLN A 376 -14.84 -4.12 -11.91
CA GLN A 376 -13.47 -3.60 -11.94
C GLN A 376 -12.96 -3.32 -10.52
N LEU A 377 -13.79 -2.73 -9.66
CA LEU A 377 -13.49 -2.50 -8.25
C LEU A 377 -13.24 -3.83 -7.51
N HIS A 378 -14.08 -4.85 -7.74
CA HIS A 378 -13.82 -6.18 -7.17
C HIS A 378 -12.53 -6.80 -7.69
N PHE A 379 -12.21 -6.65 -8.98
CA PHE A 379 -10.94 -7.12 -9.54
C PHE A 379 -9.74 -6.46 -8.83
N ALA A 380 -9.77 -5.14 -8.64
CA ALA A 380 -8.73 -4.42 -7.90
C ALA A 380 -8.62 -4.89 -6.44
N HIS A 381 -9.74 -5.18 -5.77
CA HIS A 381 -9.72 -5.80 -4.44
C HIS A 381 -9.07 -7.20 -4.45
N GLN A 382 -9.29 -8.00 -5.48
CA GLN A 382 -8.64 -9.32 -5.61
C GLN A 382 -7.15 -9.18 -5.88
N GLU A 383 -6.75 -8.22 -6.72
CA GLU A 383 -5.35 -7.90 -6.97
C GLU A 383 -4.64 -7.52 -5.68
N TRP A 384 -5.22 -6.64 -4.86
CA TRP A 384 -4.66 -6.31 -3.55
C TRP A 384 -4.52 -7.53 -2.64
N ARG A 385 -5.54 -8.39 -2.55
CA ARG A 385 -5.47 -9.61 -1.72
C ARG A 385 -4.41 -10.59 -2.23
N HIS A 386 -4.18 -10.62 -3.54
CA HIS A 386 -3.12 -11.40 -4.16
C HIS A 386 -1.75 -10.85 -3.76
N GLU A 387 -1.51 -9.55 -3.95
CA GLU A 387 -0.22 -8.94 -3.63
C GLU A 387 0.08 -8.97 -2.12
N HIS A 388 -0.92 -8.71 -1.28
CA HIS A 388 -0.80 -8.76 0.18
C HIS A 388 -0.36 -10.15 0.68
N LEU A 389 -0.63 -11.22 -0.07
CA LEU A 389 -0.22 -12.57 0.31
C LEU A 389 1.29 -12.78 0.24
N HIS A 390 2.02 -12.01 -0.58
CA HIS A 390 3.47 -12.17 -0.72
C HIS A 390 4.22 -11.89 0.59
N MET A 391 3.86 -10.84 1.33
CA MET A 391 4.56 -10.51 2.57
C MET A 391 4.55 -11.65 3.61
N PRO A 392 3.40 -12.19 4.06
CA PRO A 392 3.40 -13.31 5.01
C PRO A 392 4.07 -14.57 4.44
N ARG A 393 4.01 -14.81 3.12
CA ARG A 393 4.75 -15.91 2.49
C ARG A 393 6.26 -15.73 2.60
N ASN A 394 6.76 -14.55 2.23
CA ASN A 394 8.19 -14.24 2.15
C ASN A 394 8.81 -14.03 3.55
N CYS A 395 8.06 -13.49 4.51
CA CYS A 395 8.59 -13.05 5.80
C CYS A 395 8.23 -13.96 7.00
N LEU A 396 7.15 -14.75 6.90
CA LEU A 396 6.70 -15.65 7.98
C LEU A 396 6.79 -17.14 7.60
N GLY A 397 6.63 -17.46 6.31
CA GLY A 397 6.63 -18.83 5.82
C GLY A 397 5.44 -19.66 6.32
N SER A 398 5.55 -20.99 6.20
CA SER A 398 4.53 -21.98 6.57
C SER A 398 5.00 -22.91 7.70
N GLY A 399 4.25 -23.98 7.96
CA GLY A 399 4.61 -24.99 8.96
C GLY A 399 4.24 -24.60 10.39
N GLY A 400 3.14 -23.87 10.56
CA GLY A 400 2.62 -23.51 11.89
C GLY A 400 3.27 -22.29 12.54
N THR A 401 4.06 -21.50 11.81
CA THR A 401 4.60 -20.23 12.30
C THR A 401 3.47 -19.32 12.79
N LYS A 402 3.55 -18.90 14.04
CA LYS A 402 2.61 -17.94 14.63
C LYS A 402 2.98 -16.49 14.31
N SER A 403 1.96 -15.67 14.08
CA SER A 403 2.08 -14.21 14.09
C SER A 403 2.39 -13.68 15.49
N MET A 404 2.75 -12.41 15.61
CA MET A 404 3.03 -11.77 16.90
C MET A 404 1.84 -11.76 17.88
N ILE A 405 0.61 -11.95 17.36
CA ILE A 405 -0.61 -12.09 18.17
C ILE A 405 -1.03 -13.54 18.38
N GLY A 406 -0.20 -14.50 17.96
CA GLY A 406 -0.43 -15.94 18.15
C GLY A 406 -1.36 -16.59 17.13
N ILE A 407 -1.71 -15.91 16.02
CA ILE A 407 -2.48 -16.53 14.93
C ILE A 407 -1.56 -17.52 14.20
N PRO A 408 -1.90 -18.82 14.14
CA PRO A 408 -1.12 -19.79 13.40
C PRO A 408 -1.27 -19.58 11.90
N ASP A 409 -0.16 -19.73 11.17
CA ASP A 409 -0.11 -19.79 9.70
C ASP A 409 -0.71 -18.55 9.03
N GLY A 410 0.10 -17.47 9.04
CA GLY A 410 -0.24 -16.19 8.40
C GLY A 410 -0.71 -16.33 6.95
N PRO A 411 0.00 -17.08 6.07
CA PRO A 411 -0.47 -17.35 4.71
C PRO A 411 -1.87 -17.99 4.67
N GLN A 412 -2.13 -19.02 5.48
CA GLN A 412 -3.45 -19.66 5.53
C GLN A 412 -4.56 -18.71 5.98
N ALA A 413 -4.27 -17.80 6.91
CA ALA A 413 -5.24 -16.78 7.33
C ALA A 413 -5.60 -15.82 6.18
N VAL A 414 -4.62 -15.40 5.37
CA VAL A 414 -4.85 -14.55 4.20
C VAL A 414 -5.62 -15.31 3.11
N TYR A 415 -5.31 -16.59 2.86
CA TYR A 415 -6.09 -17.42 1.94
C TYR A 415 -7.56 -17.52 2.35
N LYS A 416 -7.83 -17.79 3.64
CA LYS A 416 -9.20 -17.84 4.17
C LYS A 416 -9.92 -16.50 4.05
N MET A 417 -9.21 -15.38 4.28
CA MET A 417 -9.78 -14.04 4.09
C MET A 417 -10.22 -13.82 2.64
N ARG A 418 -9.42 -14.26 1.66
CA ARG A 418 -9.75 -14.16 0.24
C ARG A 418 -10.93 -15.06 -0.14
N GLU A 419 -10.96 -16.29 0.34
CA GLU A 419 -12.07 -17.22 0.11
C GLU A 419 -13.38 -16.71 0.71
N ALA A 420 -13.35 -16.24 1.97
CA ALA A 420 -14.52 -15.69 2.65
C ALA A 420 -15.12 -14.49 1.92
N ALA A 421 -14.30 -13.63 1.32
CA ALA A 421 -14.77 -12.51 0.51
C ALA A 421 -15.58 -12.97 -0.71
N ASN A 422 -15.16 -14.08 -1.35
CA ASN A 422 -15.83 -14.61 -2.55
C ASN A 422 -17.05 -15.49 -2.23
N CYS A 423 -17.24 -15.88 -0.96
CA CYS A 423 -18.40 -16.63 -0.50
C CYS A 423 -19.62 -15.74 -0.16
N GLN A 424 -19.55 -14.43 -0.36
CA GLN A 424 -20.69 -13.54 -0.12
C GLN A 424 -21.82 -13.86 -1.12
N SER A 425 -23.04 -14.08 -0.62
CA SER A 425 -24.18 -14.53 -1.43
C SER A 425 -24.52 -13.55 -2.55
N ALA A 426 -24.60 -12.25 -2.25
CA ALA A 426 -24.94 -11.21 -3.20
C ALA A 426 -23.89 -11.07 -4.32
N LEU A 427 -22.61 -11.04 -3.95
CA LEU A 427 -21.49 -11.08 -4.89
C LEU A 427 -21.59 -12.31 -5.81
N ALA A 428 -21.81 -13.49 -5.23
CA ALA A 428 -21.92 -14.74 -5.98
C ALA A 428 -23.13 -14.77 -6.93
N ALA A 429 -24.27 -14.21 -6.52
CA ALA A 429 -25.46 -14.08 -7.34
C ALA A 429 -25.21 -13.17 -8.54
N VAL A 430 -24.65 -11.98 -8.31
CA VAL A 430 -24.38 -11.00 -9.38
C VAL A 430 -23.30 -11.48 -10.35
N HIS A 431 -22.22 -12.10 -9.84
CA HIS A 431 -21.19 -12.69 -10.71
C HIS A 431 -21.70 -13.85 -11.56
N ARG A 432 -22.58 -14.71 -11.00
CA ARG A 432 -23.24 -15.78 -11.74
C ARG A 432 -24.11 -15.21 -12.87
N ALA A 433 -24.90 -14.18 -12.56
CA ALA A 433 -25.74 -13.50 -13.54
C ALA A 433 -24.92 -12.92 -14.72
N ARG A 434 -23.74 -12.34 -14.44
CA ARG A 434 -22.81 -11.84 -15.46
C ARG A 434 -21.95 -12.92 -16.12
N ARG A 435 -22.06 -14.19 -15.68
CA ARG A 435 -21.23 -15.32 -16.13
C ARG A 435 -19.73 -15.10 -15.95
N VAL A 436 -19.34 -14.39 -14.90
CA VAL A 436 -17.94 -14.16 -14.53
C VAL A 436 -17.58 -15.05 -13.34
N SER A 437 -16.51 -15.83 -13.47
CA SER A 437 -16.06 -16.71 -12.40
C SER A 437 -15.54 -15.94 -11.19
N LEU A 438 -15.94 -16.36 -9.99
CA LEU A 438 -15.35 -15.92 -8.71
C LEU A 438 -14.20 -16.83 -8.26
N ALA A 439 -13.88 -17.87 -9.02
CA ALA A 439 -12.87 -18.84 -8.64
C ALA A 439 -11.48 -18.19 -8.64
N ASN A 440 -10.83 -18.16 -7.48
CA ASN A 440 -9.45 -17.69 -7.33
C ASN A 440 -8.42 -18.68 -7.90
N SER A 441 -8.85 -19.91 -8.18
CA SER A 441 -8.03 -20.97 -8.73
C SER A 441 -8.84 -21.71 -9.77
N ALA A 442 -8.24 -22.01 -10.92
CA ALA A 442 -8.82 -22.95 -11.87
C ALA A 442 -8.83 -24.35 -11.22
N PRO A 443 -10.03 -24.92 -10.91
CA PRO A 443 -10.13 -26.27 -10.40
C PRO A 443 -9.40 -27.21 -11.36
N ASP A 444 -8.61 -28.12 -10.83
CA ASP A 444 -7.81 -29.07 -11.61
C ASP A 444 -6.67 -28.51 -12.48
N SER A 445 -6.33 -27.22 -12.35
CA SER A 445 -5.16 -26.66 -13.05
C SER A 445 -3.88 -27.43 -12.72
N PRO A 446 -3.17 -27.99 -13.72
CA PRO A 446 -1.88 -28.66 -13.50
C PRO A 446 -0.86 -27.76 -12.81
N LEU A 447 -0.86 -26.46 -13.12
CA LEU A 447 0.02 -25.49 -12.48
C LEU A 447 -0.34 -25.28 -11.01
N ALA A 448 -1.63 -25.15 -10.69
CA ALA A 448 -2.07 -25.02 -9.30
C ALA A 448 -1.72 -26.27 -8.48
N LYS A 449 -1.89 -27.47 -9.07
CA LYS A 449 -1.49 -28.75 -8.46
C LYS A 449 0.02 -28.82 -8.23
N LEU A 450 0.83 -28.39 -9.21
CA LEU A 450 2.28 -28.37 -9.10
C LEU A 450 2.76 -27.41 -8.00
N ILE A 451 2.20 -26.20 -7.92
CA ILE A 451 2.60 -25.21 -6.92
C ILE A 451 2.15 -25.65 -5.51
N ALA A 452 0.93 -26.16 -5.38
CA ALA A 452 0.38 -26.65 -4.11
C ALA A 452 0.95 -28.00 -3.65
N ASP A 453 1.75 -28.68 -4.48
CA ASP A 453 2.44 -29.91 -4.10
C ASP A 453 3.38 -29.60 -2.92
N PRO A 454 3.30 -30.34 -1.79
CA PRO A 454 4.25 -30.20 -0.70
C PRO A 454 5.72 -30.39 -1.10
N ALA A 455 5.98 -31.12 -2.19
CA ALA A 455 7.32 -31.32 -2.76
C ALA A 455 7.76 -30.21 -3.74
N SER A 456 6.92 -29.19 -3.98
CA SER A 456 7.27 -28.07 -4.84
C SER A 456 8.38 -27.22 -4.19
N VAL A 457 9.21 -26.58 -5.03
CA VAL A 457 10.24 -25.65 -4.55
C VAL A 457 9.61 -24.51 -3.74
N ASP A 458 8.43 -24.04 -4.13
CA ASP A 458 7.72 -22.98 -3.41
C ASP A 458 7.30 -23.43 -2.00
N SER A 459 6.69 -24.62 -1.87
CA SER A 459 6.32 -25.20 -0.57
C SER A 459 7.53 -25.39 0.33
N GLU A 460 8.66 -25.85 -0.23
CA GLU A 460 9.91 -26.05 0.49
C GLU A 460 10.53 -24.73 0.97
N LEU A 461 10.54 -23.70 0.12
CA LEU A 461 11.00 -22.36 0.50
C LEU A 461 10.14 -21.78 1.62
N MET A 462 8.80 -21.90 1.52
CA MET A 462 7.89 -21.45 2.58
C MET A 462 8.14 -22.17 3.90
N ARG A 463 8.42 -23.49 3.85
CA ARG A 463 8.74 -24.29 5.04
C ARG A 463 10.03 -23.81 5.69
N VAL A 464 11.10 -23.61 4.91
CA VAL A 464 12.41 -23.14 5.38
C VAL A 464 12.31 -21.73 5.99
N VAL A 465 11.59 -20.81 5.36
CA VAL A 465 11.33 -19.46 5.92
C VAL A 465 10.58 -19.57 7.25
N GLY A 466 9.62 -20.49 7.34
CA GLY A 466 8.89 -20.76 8.56
C GLY A 466 9.77 -21.28 9.69
N GLU A 467 10.66 -22.22 9.39
CA GLU A 467 11.65 -22.76 10.34
C GLU A 467 12.56 -21.66 10.87
N ALA A 468 13.18 -20.90 9.96
CA ALA A 468 14.02 -19.77 10.33
C ALA A 468 13.26 -18.76 11.22
N THR A 469 12.01 -18.45 10.89
CA THR A 469 11.18 -17.53 11.70
C THR A 469 10.87 -18.10 13.10
N ARG A 470 10.62 -19.40 13.22
CA ARG A 470 10.37 -20.04 14.52
C ARG A 470 11.64 -20.10 15.37
N GLU A 471 12.78 -20.36 14.76
CA GLU A 471 14.09 -20.35 15.43
C GLU A 471 14.48 -18.95 15.92
N TYR A 472 14.15 -17.92 15.15
CA TYR A 472 14.44 -16.52 15.50
C TYR A 472 13.47 -15.98 16.57
N PHE A 473 12.22 -16.48 16.62
CA PHE A 473 11.19 -16.02 17.54
C PHE A 473 10.51 -17.17 18.33
N PRO A 474 11.26 -17.97 19.12
CA PRO A 474 10.71 -19.11 19.85
C PRO A 474 9.61 -18.70 20.83
N GLN A 475 9.79 -17.56 21.50
CA GLN A 475 8.83 -16.98 22.45
C GLN A 475 7.47 -16.68 21.83
N VAL A 476 7.43 -16.35 20.53
CA VAL A 476 6.17 -16.08 19.81
C VAL A 476 5.44 -17.39 19.51
N GLN A 477 6.18 -18.48 19.33
CA GLN A 477 5.60 -19.80 19.03
C GLN A 477 4.92 -20.42 20.26
N GLU A 478 5.40 -20.09 21.45
CA GLU A 478 4.83 -20.55 22.72
C GLU A 478 3.62 -19.72 23.17
N GLN A 479 3.44 -18.51 22.61
CA GLN A 479 2.33 -17.64 22.99
C GLN A 479 0.97 -18.21 22.57
N SER A 480 0.01 -18.09 23.49
CA SER A 480 -1.41 -18.25 23.18
C SER A 480 -1.91 -17.03 22.39
N TYR A 481 -2.99 -17.20 21.63
CA TYR A 481 -3.65 -16.09 20.95
C TYR A 481 -3.94 -14.97 21.95
N GLN A 482 -3.42 -13.77 21.68
CA GLN A 482 -3.67 -12.60 22.49
C GLN A 482 -4.77 -11.78 21.83
N PRO A 483 -6.04 -11.89 22.29
CA PRO A 483 -7.10 -11.05 21.77
C PRO A 483 -6.75 -9.59 22.05
N PHE A 484 -6.75 -8.78 21.01
CA PHE A 484 -6.50 -7.36 21.12
C PHE A 484 -7.61 -6.69 21.94
N ARG A 485 -7.21 -5.78 22.84
CA ARG A 485 -8.11 -4.84 23.51
C ARG A 485 -7.84 -3.46 22.92
N SER A 486 -8.73 -3.00 22.05
CA SER A 486 -8.68 -1.62 21.56
C SER A 486 -8.85 -0.67 22.74
N GLY A 487 -7.85 0.17 23.00
CA GLY A 487 -8.00 1.34 23.88
C GLY A 487 -8.67 2.52 23.17
N ALA A 488 -8.74 2.50 21.83
CA ALA A 488 -9.58 3.42 21.09
C ALA A 488 -11.05 3.08 21.37
N ALA A 489 -11.84 4.09 21.70
CA ALA A 489 -13.29 3.94 21.74
C ALA A 489 -13.73 3.20 20.47
N GLU A 490 -14.60 2.19 20.58
CA GLU A 490 -15.29 1.65 19.42
C GLU A 490 -15.84 2.86 18.64
N ARG A 491 -15.21 3.18 17.50
CA ARG A 491 -15.72 4.19 16.60
C ARG A 491 -16.96 3.52 16.00
N ASN A 492 -18.12 3.82 16.58
CA ASN A 492 -19.38 3.42 16.00
C ASN A 492 -19.42 4.01 14.58
N PRO A 493 -19.63 3.18 13.55
CA PRO A 493 -19.60 3.60 12.16
C PRO A 493 -20.60 4.72 11.86
#